data_AF-A0A372GGV1-F1
#
_entry.id   AF-A0A372GGV1-F1
#
_cell.length_a   1.000
_cell.length_b   1.000
_cell.length_c   1.000
_cell.angle_alpha   90.00
_cell.angle_beta   90.00
_cell.angle_gamma   90.00
#
_symmetry.space_group_name_H-M   'P 1'
#
loop_
_entity.id
_entity.type
_entity.pdbx_description
1 polymer ?
#
loop_
_entity_poly.entity_id
_entity_poly.type
_entity_poly.pdbx_seq_one_letter_code
_entity_poly.pdbx_strand_id
1 'polypeptide(L)'
;MAVMTREECRQLEVLRRRFPNWWFAWQAVQPRWHAQRRGDYAARPAVITDLRGSDPIELGLLLLRIPGVEPVEEPGTVGMEGEE
;
A
#
# COMPACT_ATOMS: atom_id res chain seq x y z
N MET A 1 -14.98 23.03 -6.60
CA MET A 1 -13.80 22.18 -6.39
C MET A 1 -13.72 21.91 -4.90
N ALA A 2 -13.76 20.65 -4.45
CA ALA A 2 -13.55 20.36 -3.03
C ALA A 2 -12.06 20.61 -2.72
N VAL A 3 -11.80 21.62 -1.88
CA VAL A 3 -10.45 21.97 -1.44
C VAL A 3 -10.19 21.20 -0.15
N MET A 4 -9.08 20.44 -0.10
CA MET A 4 -8.66 19.78 1.14
C MET A 4 -8.51 20.82 2.25
N THR A 5 -9.04 20.50 3.42
CA THR A 5 -8.87 21.28 4.64
C THR A 5 -7.41 21.28 5.10
N ARG A 6 -7.06 22.25 5.95
CA ARG A 6 -5.72 22.36 6.54
C ARG A 6 -5.33 21.12 7.35
N GLU A 7 -6.30 20.50 8.01
CA GLU A 7 -6.07 19.29 8.81
C GLU A 7 -5.78 18.08 7.91
N GLU A 8 -6.54 17.90 6.83
CA GLU A 8 -6.30 16.85 5.85
C GLU A 8 -4.90 17.00 5.21
N CYS A 9 -4.48 18.22 4.88
CA CYS A 9 -3.12 18.47 4.40
C CYS A 9 -2.05 18.06 5.42
N ARG A 10 -2.26 18.34 6.70
CA ARG A 10 -1.32 17.96 7.77
C ARG A 10 -1.24 16.43 7.92
N GLN A 11 -2.38 15.75 7.86
CA GLN A 11 -2.45 14.30 7.96
C GLN A 11 -1.77 13.62 6.76
N LEU A 12 -1.92 14.17 5.55
CA LEU A 12 -1.22 13.73 4.35
C LEU A 12 0.31 13.83 4.50
N GLU A 13 0.83 14.91 5.09
CA GLU A 13 2.27 15.05 5.33
C GLU A 13 2.79 14.00 6.32
N VAL A 14 2.04 13.69 7.38
CA VAL A 14 2.40 12.65 8.35
C VAL A 14 2.46 11.28 7.67
N LEU A 15 1.47 10.93 6.85
CA LEU A 15 1.44 9.67 6.10
C LEU A 15 2.63 9.56 5.14
N ARG A 16 2.93 10.61 4.39
CA ARG A 16 4.08 10.66 3.46
C ARG A 16 5.41 10.46 4.16
N ARG A 17 5.58 11.01 5.38
CA ARG A 17 6.79 10.81 6.18
C ARG A 17 6.89 9.39 6.72
N ARG A 18 5.77 8.80 7.14
CA ARG A 18 5.73 7.48 7.77
C ARG A 18 5.83 6.33 6.76
N PHE A 19 5.34 6.53 5.54
CA PHE A 19 5.29 5.51 4.49
C PHE A 19 5.90 6.04 3.17
N PRO A 20 7.24 6.21 3.09
CA PRO A 20 7.89 6.81 1.93
C PRO A 20 7.75 5.98 0.64
N ASN A 21 7.49 4.68 0.77
CA ASN A 21 7.26 3.77 -0.36
C ASN A 21 5.82 3.83 -0.90
N TRP A 22 4.98 4.74 -0.39
CA TRP A 22 3.60 4.91 -0.79
C TRP A 22 3.36 6.34 -1.30
N TRP A 23 2.60 6.45 -2.37
CA TRP A 23 2.01 7.68 -2.86
C TRP A 23 0.62 7.86 -2.24
N PHE A 24 0.24 9.10 -1.98
CA PHE A 24 -1.00 9.45 -1.30
C PHE A 24 -1.67 10.61 -2.01
N ALA A 25 -2.97 10.47 -2.27
CA ALA A 25 -3.82 11.48 -2.89
C ALA A 25 -5.23 11.49 -2.28
N TRP A 26 -5.86 12.66 -2.29
CA TRP A 26 -7.29 12.81 -1.99
C TRP A 26 -8.08 12.85 -3.28
N GLN A 27 -9.11 12.00 -3.42
CA GLN A 27 -10.01 12.03 -4.56
C GLN A 27 -11.20 12.95 -4.27
N ALA A 28 -11.26 14.11 -4.93
CA ALA A 28 -12.34 15.08 -4.72
C ALA A 28 -13.69 14.63 -5.32
N VAL A 29 -13.68 13.77 -6.34
CA VAL A 29 -14.89 13.31 -7.04
C VAL A 29 -15.63 12.24 -6.24
N GLN A 30 -14.90 11.42 -5.48
CA GLN A 30 -15.44 10.49 -4.49
C GLN A 30 -14.60 10.69 -3.22
N PRO A 31 -15.11 11.39 -2.19
CA PRO A 31 -14.32 11.86 -1.05
C PRO A 31 -13.72 10.68 -0.29
N ARG A 32 -12.54 10.28 -0.72
CA ARG A 32 -11.80 9.11 -0.26
C ARG A 32 -10.31 9.39 -0.40
N TRP A 33 -9.58 8.90 0.59
CA TRP A 33 -8.13 8.80 0.57
C TRP A 33 -7.72 7.64 -0.31
N HIS A 34 -6.70 7.88 -1.12
CA HIS A 34 -6.10 6.89 -1.99
C HIS A 34 -4.61 6.78 -1.67
N ALA A 35 -4.16 5.55 -1.44
CA ALA A 35 -2.76 5.21 -1.30
C ALA A 35 -2.35 4.19 -2.35
N GLN A 36 -1.21 4.42 -2.99
CA GLN A 36 -0.65 3.53 -3.99
C GLN A 36 0.81 3.24 -3.70
N ARG A 37 1.20 1.97 -3.74
CA ARG A 37 2.58 1.56 -3.48
C ARG A 37 3.46 1.94 -4.67
N ARG A 38 4.66 2.46 -4.39
CA ARG A 38 5.65 2.83 -5.40
C ARG A 38 6.46 1.60 -5.81
N GLY A 39 6.63 1.38 -7.11
CA GLY A 39 7.44 0.30 -7.66
C GLY A 39 6.70 -0.52 -8.72
N ASP A 40 7.45 -1.35 -9.44
CA ASP A 40 6.88 -2.31 -10.36
C ASP A 40 6.53 -3.59 -9.60
N TYR A 41 5.24 -3.85 -9.48
CA TYR A 41 4.68 -5.03 -8.83
C TYR A 41 4.06 -5.99 -9.84
N ALA A 42 4.25 -5.79 -11.15
CA ALA A 42 3.69 -6.67 -12.19
C ALA A 42 4.15 -8.12 -12.03
N ALA A 43 5.36 -8.34 -11.51
CA ALA A 43 5.90 -9.66 -11.23
C ALA A 43 5.46 -10.28 -9.90
N ARG A 44 4.65 -9.58 -9.08
CA ARG A 44 4.27 -10.02 -7.72
C ARG A 44 2.74 -10.03 -7.56
N PRO A 45 2.07 -11.13 -7.96
CA PRO A 45 0.60 -11.19 -8.07
C PRO A 45 -0.14 -11.11 -6.72
N ALA A 46 0.53 -11.33 -5.58
CA ALA A 46 -0.09 -11.29 -4.25
C ALA A 46 0.13 -9.96 -3.49
N VAL A 47 0.71 -8.92 -4.12
CA VAL A 47 1.07 -7.70 -3.40
C VAL A 47 -0.06 -6.68 -3.36
N ILE A 48 -0.41 -6.24 -2.15
CA ILE A 48 -1.30 -5.09 -1.99
C ILE A 48 -0.57 -3.82 -2.45
N THR A 49 -1.06 -3.24 -3.55
CA THR A 49 -0.51 -2.03 -4.17
C THR A 49 -1.43 -0.83 -4.14
N ASP A 50 -2.72 -1.02 -3.83
CA ASP A 50 -3.75 0.01 -3.82
C ASP A 50 -4.57 -0.08 -2.53
N LEU A 51 -4.81 1.07 -1.89
CA LEU A 51 -5.67 1.18 -0.73
C LEU A 51 -6.56 2.41 -0.84
N ARG A 52 -7.79 2.28 -0.36
CA ARG A 52 -8.75 3.38 -0.27
C ARG A 52 -9.35 3.43 1.13
N GLY A 53 -9.48 4.63 1.67
CA GLY A 53 -10.02 4.86 3.00
C GLY A 53 -10.92 6.09 3.03
N SER A 54 -11.85 6.14 3.98
CA SER A 54 -12.72 7.31 4.15
C SER A 54 -12.02 8.40 4.96
N ASP A 55 -11.08 7.99 5.82
CA ASP A 55 -10.30 8.81 6.74
C ASP A 55 -8.80 8.44 6.65
N PRO A 56 -7.86 9.38 6.82
CA PRO A 56 -6.43 9.09 6.69
C PRO A 56 -5.86 8.29 7.87
N ILE A 57 -6.50 8.30 9.05
CA ILE A 57 -6.14 7.46 10.20
C ILE A 57 -6.42 6.00 9.87
N GLU A 58 -7.61 5.71 9.32
CA GLU A 58 -7.98 4.36 8.87
C GLU A 58 -6.97 3.84 7.84
N LEU A 59 -6.64 4.67 6.84
CA LEU A 59 -5.65 4.36 5.82
C LEU A 59 -4.27 4.06 6.42
N GLY A 60 -3.84 4.84 7.42
CA GLY A 60 -2.60 4.62 8.16
C GLY A 60 -2.59 3.29 8.93
N LEU A 61 -3.70 2.91 9.57
CA LEU A 61 -3.83 1.64 10.27
C LEU A 61 -3.79 0.45 9.31
N LEU A 62 -4.43 0.55 8.15
CA LEU A 62 -4.37 -0.47 7.09
C LEU A 62 -2.94 -0.65 6.59
N LEU A 63 -2.21 0.44 6.35
CA LEU A 63 -0.82 0.40 5.91
C LEU A 63 0.11 -0.28 6.92
N LEU A 64 -0.15 -0.16 8.22
CA LEU A 64 0.60 -0.87 9.26
C LEU A 64 0.37 -2.39 9.25
N ARG A 65 -0.73 -2.85 8.64
CA ARG A 65 -1.04 -4.28 8.49
C ARG A 65 -0.47 -4.88 7.20
N ILE A 66 -0.09 -4.05 6.24
CA ILE A 66 0.53 -4.53 5.00
C ILE A 66 2.00 -4.83 5.27
N PRO A 67 2.47 -6.07 5.06
CA PRO A 67 3.88 -6.39 5.17
C PRO A 67 4.72 -5.53 4.21
N GLY A 68 5.74 -4.86 4.76
CA GLY A 68 6.67 -4.03 3.99
C GLY A 68 7.51 -4.83 2.99
N VAL A 69 7.64 -6.13 3.21
CA VAL A 69 8.21 -7.14 2.31
C VAL A 69 7.33 -8.37 2.47
N GLU A 70 6.68 -8.82 1.40
CA GLU A 70 6.10 -10.17 1.40
C GLU A 70 7.20 -11.19 1.18
N PRO A 71 7.15 -12.34 1.88
CA PRO A 71 8.06 -13.43 1.59
C PRO A 71 7.90 -13.77 0.11
N VAL A 72 9.01 -13.74 -0.62
CA VAL A 72 9.08 -14.40 -1.91
C VAL A 72 8.89 -15.87 -1.58
N GLU A 73 7.76 -16.47 -1.96
CA GLU A 73 7.69 -17.92 -2.00
C GLU A 73 8.81 -18.36 -2.94
N GLU A 74 9.87 -18.93 -2.37
CA GLU A 74 10.93 -19.52 -3.17
C GLU A 74 10.28 -20.60 -4.04
N PRO A 75 10.43 -20.54 -5.38
CA PRO A 75 9.87 -21.56 -6.23
C PRO A 75 10.56 -22.88 -5.90
N GLY A 76 9.79 -23.79 -5.29
CA GLY A 76 10.06 -25.19 -5.00
C GLY A 76 11.50 -25.65 -5.10
N THR A 77 12.09 -26.01 -3.96
CA THR A 77 13.12 -27.04 -3.94
C THR A 77 12.46 -28.31 -4.48
N VAL A 78 12.66 -28.56 -5.78
CA VAL A 78 12.37 -29.83 -6.43
C VAL A 78 13.24 -30.87 -5.71
N GLY A 79 12.65 -31.53 -4.71
CA GLY A 79 13.14 -32.80 -4.21
C GLY A 79 12.91 -33.86 -5.29
N MET A 80 13.78 -33.89 -6.29
CA MET A 80 14.08 -35.12 -7.00
C MET A 80 14.79 -36.03 -5.98
N GLU A 81 14.02 -36.82 -5.23
CA GLU A 81 14.56 -38.02 -4.60
C GLU A 81 14.05 -39.20 -5.42
N GLY A 82 15.03 -39.95 -5.91
CA GLY A 82 14.90 -40.87 -7.02
C GLY A 82 14.01 -42.07 -6.75
N GLU A 83 13.54 -42.61 -7.86
CA GLU A 83 13.06 -43.97 -8.02
C GLU A 83 14.02 -44.98 -7.36
N GLU A 84 13.42 -45.79 -6.49
CA GLU A 84 13.61 -47.24 -6.22
C GLU A 84 15.02 -47.85 -6.12
#